data_AF-A0A357LXL6-F1
#
_entry.id   AF-A0A357LXL6-F1
#
_cell.length_a   1.000
_cell.length_b   1.000
_cell.length_c   1.000
_cell.angle_alpha   90.00
_cell.angle_beta   90.00
_cell.angle_gamma   90.00
#
_symmetry.space_group_name_H-M   'P 1'
#
loop_
_entity.id
_entity.type
_entity.pdbx_description
1 polymer ?
#
loop_
_entity_poly.entity_id
_entity_poly.type
_entity_poly.pdbx_seq_one_letter_code
_entity_poly.pdbx_strand_id
1 'polypeptide(L)' 'FGFIFIVFATGKSAAEMLDILKERLPNPRDKEIQNAADNQQKITALRLKKMLGQA' A
#
# COMPACT_ATOMS: atom_id res chain seq x y z
N PHE A 1 8.84 0.36 13.94
CA PHE A 1 8.72 -0.06 12.52
C PHE A 1 9.82 -1.08 12.19
N GLY A 2 9.61 -1.98 11.23
CA GLY A 2 10.56 -3.08 10.94
C GLY A 2 10.39 -3.68 9.52
N PHE A 3 9.81 -2.90 8.62
CA PHE A 3 9.61 -3.18 7.20
C PHE A 3 9.46 -1.83 6.49
N ILE A 4 9.62 -1.82 5.17
CA ILE A 4 9.44 -0.61 4.34
C ILE A 4 7.98 -0.15 4.33
N PHE A 5 7.71 1.12 4.04
CA PHE A 5 6.34 1.59 3.85
C PHE A 5 5.71 0.94 2.61
N ILE A 6 4.52 0.36 2.76
CA ILE A 6 3.78 -0.31 1.67
C ILE A 6 2.49 0.45 1.38
N VAL A 7 2.33 0.89 0.13
CA VAL A 7 1.15 1.58 -0.38
C VAL A 7 0.80 1.12 -1.80
N PHE A 8 -0.49 0.92 -2.08
CA PHE A 8 -1.00 0.65 -3.42
C PHE A 8 -1.04 1.96 -4.23
N ALA A 9 0.02 2.17 -5.01
CA ALA A 9 0.31 3.41 -5.71
C ALA A 9 -0.48 3.63 -7.01
N THR A 10 -1.14 2.61 -7.57
CA THR A 10 -1.87 2.76 -8.83
C THR A 10 -2.91 3.88 -8.73
N GLY A 11 -2.81 4.86 -9.64
CA GLY A 11 -3.68 6.04 -9.67
C GLY A 11 -3.33 7.15 -8.67
N LYS A 12 -2.18 7.07 -7.97
CA LYS A 12 -1.73 8.11 -7.03
C LYS A 12 -0.50 8.84 -7.54
N SER A 13 -0.50 10.15 -7.35
CA SER A 13 0.65 11.03 -7.52
C SER A 13 1.65 10.86 -6.38
N ALA A 14 2.87 11.37 -6.59
CA ALA A 14 3.90 11.40 -5.55
C ALA A 14 3.48 12.21 -4.32
N ALA A 15 2.76 13.33 -4.52
CA ALA A 15 2.26 14.17 -3.44
C ALA A 15 1.23 13.42 -2.59
N GLU A 16 0.26 12.75 -3.22
CA GLU A 16 -0.73 11.94 -2.49
C GLU A 16 -0.07 10.79 -1.71
N MET A 17 0.97 10.15 -2.26
CA MET A 17 1.71 9.11 -1.55
C MET A 17 2.46 9.67 -0.32
N LEU A 18 3.01 10.88 -0.42
CA LEU A 18 3.66 11.56 0.69
C LEU A 18 2.66 11.90 1.81
N ASP A 19 1.46 12.37 1.45
CA ASP A 19 0.43 12.72 2.42
C ASP A 19 -0.08 11.48 3.16
N ILE A 20 -0.32 10.37 2.45
CA ILE A 20 -0.68 9.09 3.06
C ILE A 20 0.43 8.60 4.01
N LEU A 21 1.70 8.75 3.64
CA LEU A 21 2.82 8.38 4.51
C LEU A 21 2.80 9.21 5.80
N LYS A 22 2.64 10.54 5.69
CA LYS A 22 2.59 11.44 6.85
C LYS A 22 1.41 11.12 7.77
N GLU A 23 0.24 10.83 7.19
CA GLU A 23 -0.96 10.45 7.95
C GLU A 23 -0.78 9.12 8.71
N ARG A 24 -0.06 8.16 8.12
CA ARG A 24 0.17 6.83 8.72
C ARG A 24 1.37 6.75 9.65
N LEU A 25 2.31 7.70 9.56
CA LEU A 25 3.50 7.74 10.40
C LEU A 25 3.23 7.65 11.92
N PRO A 26 2.20 8.31 12.48
CA PRO A 26 1.89 8.20 13.91
C PRO A 26 1.13 6.92 14.31
N ASN A 27 0.74 6.06 13.35
CA ASN A 27 0.00 4.85 13.67
C ASN A 27 0.84 3.89 14.54
N PRO A 28 0.21 3.19 15.49
CA PRO A 28 0.87 2.12 16.21
C PRO A 28 1.19 0.95 15.27
N ARG A 29 2.17 0.13 15.65
CA ARG A 29 2.74 -0.92 14.79
C ARG A 29 1.70 -1.94 14.32
N ASP A 30 0.82 -2.37 15.22
CA ASP A 30 -0.26 -3.32 14.95
C ASP A 30 -1.20 -2.81 13.85
N LYS A 31 -1.63 -1.55 13.94
CA LYS A 31 -2.44 -0.89 12.91
C LYS A 31 -1.68 -0.80 11.59
N GLU A 32 -0.40 -0.47 11.62
CA GLU A 32 0.39 -0.34 10.39
C GLU A 32 0.69 -1.69 9.72
N ILE A 33 0.78 -2.78 10.48
CA ILE A 33 0.83 -4.14 9.91
C ILE A 33 -0.46 -4.45 9.13
N GLN A 34 -1.63 -4.13 9.69
CA GLN A 34 -2.92 -4.31 8.99
C GLN A 34 -2.98 -3.45 7.72
N ASN A 35 -2.64 -2.16 7.82
CA ASN A 35 -2.61 -1.27 6.66
C ASN A 35 -1.67 -1.78 5.55
N ALA A 36 -0.48 -2.26 5.92
CA ALA A 36 0.49 -2.79 4.98
C ALA A 36 0.00 -4.08 4.32
N ALA A 37 -0.64 -4.97 5.07
CA ALA A 37 -1.24 -6.20 4.55
C ALA A 37 -2.35 -5.88 3.53
N ASP A 38 -3.24 -4.93 3.81
CA ASP A 38 -4.30 -4.50 2.89
C ASP A 38 -3.74 -3.91 1.59
N ASN A 39 -2.69 -3.08 1.69
CA ASN A 39 -2.01 -2.55 0.52
C ASN A 39 -1.32 -3.65 -0.28
N GLN A 40 -0.65 -4.59 0.38
CA GLN A 40 -0.02 -5.73 -0.26
C GLN A 40 -1.06 -6.61 -0.97
N GLN A 41 -2.22 -6.87 -0.37
CA GLN A 41 -3.30 -7.61 -1.00
C GLN A 41 -3.77 -6.93 -2.30
N LYS A 42 -3.95 -5.60 -2.30
CA LYS A 42 -4.32 -4.84 -3.52
C LYS A 42 -3.25 -4.93 -4.61
N ILE A 43 -1.97 -4.79 -4.24
CA ILE A 43 -0.84 -4.94 -5.16
C ILE A 43 -0.84 -6.35 -5.77
N THR A 44 -0.96 -7.40 -4.94
CA THR A 44 -0.99 -8.79 -5.38
C THR A 44 -2.18 -9.04 -6.32
N ALA A 45 -3.39 -8.59 -5.97
CA ALA A 45 -4.57 -8.76 -6.80
C ALA A 45 -4.42 -8.10 -8.17
N LEU A 46 -3.92 -6.86 -8.23
CA LEU A 46 -3.65 -6.18 -9.51
C LEU A 46 -2.64 -6.96 -10.36
N ARG A 47 -1.55 -7.44 -9.74
CA ARG A 47 -0.51 -8.20 -10.44
C ARG A 47 -1.05 -9.52 -10.99
N LEU A 48 -1.85 -10.25 -10.21
CA LEU A 48 -2.50 -11.48 -10.66
C LEU A 48 -3.44 -11.23 -11.83
N LYS A 49 -4.28 -10.18 -11.76
CA LYS A 49 -5.16 -9.81 -12.89
C LYS A 49 -4.37 -9.51 -14.16
N LYS A 50 -3.26 -8.78 -14.06
CA LYS A 50 -2.36 -8.52 -15.20
C LYS A 50 -1.74 -9.80 -15.76
N MET A 51 -1.30 -10.72 -14.90
CA MET A 51 -0.76 -12.02 -15.32
C MET A 51 -1.79 -12.88 -16.04
N LEU A 52 -3.08 -12.78 -15.65
CA LEU A 52 -4.18 -13.52 -16.26
C LEU A 52 -4.81 -12.80 -17.48
N GLY A 53 -4.30 -11.63 -17.90
CA GLY A 53 -4.86 -10.86 -19.01
C GLY A 53 -6.24 -10.23 -18.71
N GLN A 54 -6.56 -10.00 -17.44
CA GLN A 54 -7.87 -9.49 -16.96
C GLN A 54 -7.82 -8.01 -16.54
N ALA A 55 -6.74 -7.30 -16.87
CA ALA A 55 -6.49 -5.91 -16.48
C ALA A 55 -5.89 -5.11 -17.64
#